data_AF-A0A5R2N900-F1
#
_entry.id   AF-A0A5R2N900-F1
#
_cell.length_a   1.000
_cell.length_b   1.000
_cell.length_c   1.000
_cell.angle_alpha   90.00
_cell.angle_beta   90.00
_cell.angle_gamma   90.00
#
_symmetry.space_group_name_H-M   'P 1'
#
loop_
_entity.id
_entity.type
_entity.pdbx_description
1 polymer ?
#
loop_
_entity_poly.entity_id
_entity_poly.type
_entity_poly.pdbx_seq_one_letter_code
_entity_poly.pdbx_strand_id
1 'polypeptide(L)'
;QTLPVWVLLIVIAGLLISQVATLYIVSCDRAAANDVVDLYRLNDRAFSLVQLMSGATPEERKATAAGLFNSTYALTVSDTPAVTSSIAGDDELAELEDILVGRLSKFGITDARVRRDPATREADDAGGAAPGPDIGQVERDLLVLAADFAQSDKLTASLRFADGQWLNFTEPITPVGPILSIDSLPLYALIAGLVVIMSIWSLRRLTAPYRMMETAVNRIGNDLKSPPVTESGSREVRAAARAINAMQKRLRE
;
A
#
# COMPACT_ATOMS: atom_id res chain seq x y z
N GLN A 1 -6.09 30.12 28.49
CA GLN A 1 -6.41 28.94 27.65
C GLN A 1 -6.24 27.70 28.51
N THR A 2 -7.24 26.82 28.57
CA THR A 2 -7.32 25.80 29.62
C THR A 2 -6.52 24.55 29.22
N LEU A 3 -5.71 24.01 30.15
CA LEU A 3 -4.97 22.73 30.06
C LEU A 3 -5.68 21.59 29.30
N PRO A 4 -7.02 21.41 29.40
CA PRO A 4 -7.71 20.33 28.70
C PRO A 4 -7.68 20.45 27.17
N VAL A 5 -7.62 21.67 26.62
CA VAL A 5 -7.56 21.87 25.16
C VAL A 5 -6.23 21.36 24.61
N TRP A 6 -5.14 21.56 25.35
CA TRP A 6 -3.82 21.03 24.99
C TRP A 6 -3.77 19.51 25.02
N VAL A 7 -4.37 18.89 26.05
CA VAL A 7 -4.45 17.42 26.14
C VAL A 7 -5.24 16.84 24.94
N LEU A 8 -6.33 17.48 24.53
CA LEU A 8 -7.10 17.06 23.35
C LEU A 8 -6.27 17.13 22.07
N LEU A 9 -5.58 18.24 21.85
CA LEU A 9 -4.75 18.42 20.66
C LEU A 9 -3.63 17.39 20.60
N ILE A 10 -3.02 17.06 21.74
CA ILE A 10 -1.98 16.03 21.83
C ILE A 10 -2.56 14.65 21.50
N VAL A 11 -3.73 14.30 22.03
CA VAL A 11 -4.37 12.99 21.74
C VAL A 11 -4.75 12.87 20.26
N ILE A 12 -5.38 13.91 19.69
CA ILE A 12 -5.74 13.92 18.26
C ILE A 12 -4.49 13.85 17.39
N ALA A 13 -3.46 14.64 17.70
CA ALA A 13 -2.20 14.61 16.96
C ALA A 13 -1.53 13.24 17.04
N GLY A 14 -1.47 12.62 18.21
CA GLY A 14 -0.90 11.28 18.39
C GLY A 14 -1.64 10.21 17.58
N LEU A 15 -2.98 10.29 17.56
CA LEU A 15 -3.81 9.40 16.76
C LEU A 15 -3.60 9.60 15.26
N LEU A 16 -3.57 10.85 14.77
CA LEU A 16 -3.31 11.14 13.36
C LEU A 16 -1.91 10.66 12.94
N ILE A 17 -0.89 10.88 13.76
CA ILE A 17 0.47 10.38 13.51
C ILE A 17 0.45 8.85 13.44
N SER A 18 -0.25 8.17 14.35
CA SER A 18 -0.37 6.71 14.32
C SER A 18 -1.08 6.22 13.05
N GLN A 19 -2.13 6.90 12.59
CA GLN A 19 -2.83 6.52 11.36
C GLN A 19 -1.94 6.67 10.13
N VAL A 20 -1.20 7.78 10.03
CA VAL A 20 -0.23 8.01 8.95
C VAL A 20 0.89 6.96 8.98
N ALA A 21 1.41 6.64 10.16
CA ALA A 21 2.45 5.62 10.33
C ALA A 21 1.93 4.23 9.92
N THR A 22 0.73 3.83 10.33
CA THR A 22 0.12 2.56 9.92
C THR A 22 -0.06 2.50 8.40
N LEU A 23 -0.57 3.58 7.80
CA LEU A 23 -0.78 3.64 6.35
C LEU A 23 0.56 3.56 5.59
N TYR A 24 1.59 4.21 6.10
CA TYR A 24 2.94 4.12 5.55
C TYR A 24 3.50 2.69 5.62
N ILE A 25 3.38 2.02 6.77
CA ILE A 25 3.83 0.62 6.94
C ILE A 25 3.10 -0.30 5.97
N VAL A 26 1.76 -0.22 5.92
CA VAL A 26 0.95 -1.04 5.01
C VAL A 26 1.31 -0.77 3.54
N SER A 27 1.62 0.49 3.20
CA SER A 27 2.07 0.85 1.85
C SER A 27 3.40 0.20 1.49
N CYS A 28 4.36 0.22 2.40
CA CYS A 28 5.67 -0.41 2.20
C CYS A 28 5.55 -1.94 2.13
N ASP A 29 4.82 -2.56 3.06
CA ASP A 29 4.62 -4.02 3.09
C ASP A 29 3.93 -4.52 1.82
N ARG A 30 2.96 -3.76 1.28
CA ARG A 30 2.27 -4.13 0.04
C ARG A 30 3.18 -4.04 -1.18
N ALA A 31 4.10 -3.06 -1.23
CA ALA A 31 5.06 -2.97 -2.32
C ALA A 31 6.02 -4.17 -2.32
N ALA A 32 6.58 -4.52 -1.15
CA ALA A 32 7.45 -5.69 -1.00
C ALA A 32 6.72 -7.01 -1.30
N ALA A 33 5.48 -7.17 -0.83
CA ALA A 33 4.70 -8.39 -1.06
C ALA A 33 4.35 -8.63 -2.53
N ASN A 34 4.14 -7.57 -3.32
CA ASN A 34 3.85 -7.72 -4.74
C ASN A 34 5.09 -8.07 -5.55
N ASP A 35 6.27 -7.63 -5.12
CA ASP A 35 7.51 -7.92 -5.84
C ASP A 35 7.76 -9.43 -5.93
N VAL A 36 7.58 -10.15 -4.82
CA VAL A 36 7.67 -11.62 -4.77
C VAL A 36 6.69 -12.28 -5.74
N VAL A 37 5.49 -11.73 -5.91
CA VAL A 37 4.49 -12.27 -6.85
C VAL A 37 4.94 -12.07 -8.29
N ASP A 38 5.51 -10.92 -8.62
CA ASP A 38 6.01 -10.65 -9.97
C ASP A 38 7.26 -11.50 -10.28
N LEU A 39 8.20 -11.67 -9.34
CA LEU A 39 9.33 -12.61 -9.49
C LEU A 39 8.86 -14.07 -9.69
N TYR A 40 7.83 -14.50 -8.97
CA TYR A 40 7.24 -15.82 -9.14
C TYR A 40 6.61 -15.99 -10.54
N ARG A 41 5.90 -14.97 -11.04
CA ARG A 41 5.32 -14.99 -12.38
C ARG A 41 6.39 -15.04 -13.45
N LEU A 42 7.47 -14.26 -13.31
CA LEU A 42 8.62 -14.31 -14.22
C LEU A 42 9.18 -15.72 -14.31
N ASN A 43 9.39 -16.36 -13.15
CA ASN A 43 9.91 -17.72 -13.06
C ASN A 43 8.99 -18.75 -13.74
N ASP A 44 7.68 -18.68 -13.50
CA ASP A 44 6.73 -19.63 -14.11
C ASP A 44 6.59 -19.45 -15.62
N ARG A 45 6.66 -18.19 -16.08
CA ARG A 45 6.67 -17.87 -17.50
C ARG A 45 7.96 -18.30 -18.18
N ALA A 46 9.12 -18.05 -17.56
CA ALA A 46 10.42 -18.53 -18.04
C ALA A 46 10.39 -20.05 -18.21
N PHE A 47 9.87 -20.78 -17.22
CA PHE A 47 9.70 -22.23 -17.28
C PHE A 47 8.84 -22.65 -18.47
N SER A 48 7.69 -22.03 -18.66
CA SER A 48 6.76 -22.35 -19.75
C SER A 48 7.36 -22.09 -21.14
N LEU A 49 8.03 -20.93 -21.32
CA LEU A 49 8.67 -20.57 -22.58
C LEU A 49 9.85 -21.48 -22.91
N VAL A 50 10.72 -21.74 -21.94
CA VAL A 50 11.87 -22.63 -22.12
C VAL A 50 11.40 -24.06 -22.37
N GLN A 51 10.38 -24.55 -21.65
CA GLN A 51 9.82 -25.87 -21.88
C GLN A 51 9.30 -26.01 -23.31
N LEU A 52 8.55 -25.02 -23.80
CA LEU A 52 8.03 -24.99 -25.16
C LEU A 52 9.15 -24.99 -26.22
N MET A 53 10.25 -24.27 -25.96
CA MET A 53 11.35 -24.08 -26.91
C MET A 53 12.48 -25.13 -26.80
N SER A 54 12.51 -25.92 -25.72
CA SER A 54 13.59 -26.85 -25.41
C SER A 54 13.81 -27.92 -26.47
N GLY A 55 12.74 -28.40 -27.10
CA GLY A 55 12.79 -29.40 -28.18
C GLY A 55 12.94 -28.83 -29.59
N ALA A 56 12.89 -27.50 -29.75
CA ALA A 56 12.91 -26.83 -31.04
C ALA A 56 14.33 -26.50 -31.49
N THR A 57 14.55 -26.49 -32.81
CA THR A 57 15.79 -26.00 -33.44
C THR A 57 15.94 -24.48 -33.27
N PRO A 58 17.16 -23.93 -33.38
CA PRO A 58 17.38 -22.48 -33.23
C PRO A 58 16.54 -21.61 -34.17
N GLU A 59 16.23 -22.10 -35.37
CA GLU A 59 15.36 -21.40 -36.34
C GLU A 59 13.89 -21.46 -35.93
N GLU A 60 13.40 -22.61 -35.49
CA GLU A 60 12.03 -22.78 -34.99
C GLU A 60 11.77 -21.95 -33.73
N ARG A 61 12.78 -21.80 -32.84
CA ARG A 61 12.67 -20.90 -31.68
C ARG A 61 12.51 -19.45 -32.10
N LYS A 62 13.27 -19.00 -33.11
CA LYS A 62 13.13 -17.63 -33.67
C LYS A 62 11.73 -17.43 -34.27
N ALA A 63 11.23 -18.41 -35.04
CA ALA A 63 9.88 -18.35 -35.61
C ALA A 63 8.79 -18.34 -34.53
N THR A 64 8.93 -19.17 -33.49
CA THR A 64 7.99 -19.24 -32.36
C THR A 64 7.97 -17.94 -31.58
N ALA A 65 9.15 -17.36 -31.29
CA ALA A 65 9.25 -16.09 -30.59
C ALA A 65 8.62 -14.94 -31.39
N ALA A 66 8.85 -14.89 -32.71
CA ALA A 66 8.23 -13.91 -33.59
C ALA A 66 6.69 -14.02 -33.61
N GLY A 67 6.15 -15.23 -33.55
CA GLY A 67 4.69 -15.47 -33.50
C GLY A 67 4.04 -15.12 -32.14
N LEU A 68 4.82 -15.15 -31.06
CA LEU A 68 4.35 -14.85 -29.70
C LEU A 68 4.58 -13.38 -29.29
N PHE A 69 5.30 -12.60 -30.09
CA PHE A 69 5.56 -11.18 -29.83
C PHE A 69 4.26 -10.37 -29.80
N ASN A 70 4.08 -9.56 -28.75
CA ASN A 70 3.00 -8.57 -28.68
C ASN A 70 3.50 -7.28 -28.00
N SER A 71 2.70 -6.20 -28.07
CA SER A 71 3.07 -4.87 -27.55
C SER A 71 3.34 -4.84 -26.04
N THR A 72 2.72 -5.75 -25.28
CA THR A 72 2.82 -5.81 -23.82
C THR A 72 3.93 -6.75 -23.35
N TYR A 73 4.22 -7.79 -24.14
CA TYR A 73 5.20 -8.81 -23.86
C TYR A 73 6.15 -8.92 -25.04
N ALA A 74 7.27 -8.20 -24.94
CA ALA A 74 8.34 -8.35 -25.89
C ALA A 74 8.99 -9.72 -25.68
N LEU A 75 9.00 -10.55 -26.71
CA LEU A 75 9.67 -11.85 -26.72
C LEU A 75 10.53 -11.92 -27.98
N THR A 76 11.82 -12.14 -27.80
CA THR A 76 12.78 -12.22 -28.90
C THR A 76 13.80 -13.32 -28.65
N VAL A 77 14.33 -13.87 -29.72
CA VAL A 77 15.41 -14.85 -29.65
C VAL A 77 16.57 -14.34 -30.51
N SER A 78 17.72 -14.11 -29.89
CA SER A 78 18.88 -13.48 -30.51
C SER A 78 20.19 -14.10 -30.04
N ASP A 79 21.29 -13.73 -30.67
CA ASP A 79 22.62 -14.22 -30.28
C ASP A 79 23.24 -13.38 -29.13
N THR A 80 22.55 -12.31 -28.74
CA THR A 80 22.93 -11.41 -27.65
C THR A 80 21.84 -11.36 -26.57
N PRO A 81 22.23 -11.19 -25.30
CA PRO A 81 21.28 -10.94 -24.23
C PRO A 81 20.78 -9.48 -24.27
N ALA A 82 19.50 -9.28 -23.96
CA ALA A 82 18.93 -7.96 -23.68
C ALA A 82 19.44 -7.41 -22.33
N VAL A 83 19.73 -8.30 -21.37
CA VAL A 83 20.39 -7.97 -20.11
C VAL A 83 21.90 -8.19 -20.25
N THR A 84 22.63 -7.10 -20.52
CA THR A 84 24.08 -7.14 -20.77
C THR A 84 24.91 -7.29 -19.50
N SER A 85 24.41 -6.80 -18.36
CA SER A 85 25.06 -7.00 -17.06
C SER A 85 25.06 -8.47 -16.69
N SER A 86 26.19 -8.96 -16.17
CA SER A 86 26.31 -10.30 -15.57
C SER A 86 26.11 -10.28 -14.06
N ILE A 87 25.85 -9.10 -13.48
CA ILE A 87 25.62 -8.92 -12.06
C ILE A 87 24.20 -8.39 -11.92
N ALA A 88 23.40 -9.07 -11.10
CA ALA A 88 22.05 -8.66 -10.75
C ALA A 88 22.05 -7.27 -10.07
N GLY A 89 20.95 -6.53 -10.25
CA GLY A 89 20.82 -5.19 -9.67
C GLY A 89 20.62 -5.17 -8.16
N ASP A 90 20.10 -6.25 -7.60
CA ASP A 90 19.78 -6.44 -6.18
C ASP A 90 19.85 -7.94 -5.80
N ASP A 91 19.75 -8.23 -4.50
CA ASP A 91 19.88 -9.58 -3.95
C ASP A 91 18.72 -10.50 -4.40
N GLU A 92 17.49 -9.99 -4.51
CA GLU A 92 16.31 -10.78 -4.88
C GLU A 92 16.38 -11.23 -6.35
N LEU A 93 16.85 -10.37 -7.25
CA LEU A 93 17.11 -10.71 -8.63
C LEU A 93 18.26 -11.73 -8.76
N ALA A 94 19.30 -11.62 -7.93
CA ALA A 94 20.38 -12.61 -7.90
C ALA A 94 19.86 -14.00 -7.50
N GLU A 95 19.03 -14.07 -6.45
CA GLU A 95 18.38 -15.32 -6.04
C GLU A 95 17.48 -15.89 -7.14
N LEU A 96 16.74 -15.02 -7.84
CA LEU A 96 15.91 -15.44 -8.96
C LEU A 96 16.74 -15.98 -10.14
N GLU A 97 17.85 -15.34 -10.49
CA GLU A 97 18.79 -15.83 -11.51
C GLU A 97 19.29 -17.24 -11.17
N ASP A 98 19.71 -17.48 -9.92
CA ASP A 98 20.14 -18.79 -9.43
C ASP A 98 19.02 -19.85 -9.50
N ILE A 99 17.80 -19.48 -9.10
CA ILE A 99 16.62 -20.36 -9.20
C ILE A 99 16.33 -20.71 -10.66
N LEU A 100 16.38 -19.73 -11.56
CA LEU A 100 16.14 -19.92 -12.99
C LEU A 100 17.18 -20.86 -13.60
N VAL A 101 18.47 -20.62 -13.36
CA VAL A 101 19.55 -21.51 -13.85
C VAL A 101 19.36 -22.91 -13.28
N GLY A 102 19.15 -23.05 -11.97
CA GLY A 102 18.96 -24.34 -11.32
C GLY A 102 17.78 -25.12 -11.89
N ARG A 103 16.61 -24.48 -12.02
CA ARG A 103 15.36 -25.11 -12.47
C ARG A 103 15.36 -25.42 -13.97
N LEU A 104 15.98 -24.57 -14.79
CA LEU A 104 15.94 -24.64 -16.25
C LEU A 104 17.16 -25.33 -16.87
N SER A 105 18.18 -25.63 -16.07
CA SER A 105 19.37 -26.41 -16.49
C SER A 105 19.01 -27.71 -17.22
N LYS A 106 17.96 -28.40 -16.78
CA LYS A 106 17.43 -29.63 -17.41
C LYS A 106 16.94 -29.44 -18.86
N PHE A 107 16.63 -28.22 -19.25
CA PHE A 107 16.24 -27.84 -20.61
C PHE A 107 17.40 -27.23 -21.42
N GLY A 108 18.62 -27.30 -20.89
CA GLY A 108 19.81 -26.78 -21.55
C GLY A 108 20.04 -25.28 -21.32
N ILE A 109 19.43 -24.67 -20.30
CA ILE A 109 19.77 -23.30 -19.91
C ILE A 109 21.09 -23.31 -19.13
N THR A 110 21.99 -22.40 -19.51
CA THR A 110 23.35 -22.30 -18.96
C THR A 110 23.60 -21.00 -18.19
N ASP A 111 22.82 -19.96 -18.48
CA ASP A 111 22.92 -18.64 -17.88
C ASP A 111 21.53 -18.01 -17.85
N ALA A 112 21.22 -17.27 -16.79
CA ALA A 112 19.98 -16.51 -16.64
C ALA A 112 20.33 -15.14 -16.06
N ARG A 113 19.77 -14.09 -16.65
CA ARG A 113 20.01 -12.71 -16.24
C ARG A 113 18.70 -11.97 -16.20
N VAL A 114 18.47 -11.22 -15.14
CA VAL A 114 17.23 -10.48 -14.92
C VAL A 114 17.55 -9.05 -14.55
N ARG A 115 16.81 -8.10 -15.14
CA ARG A 115 16.94 -6.68 -14.84
C ARG A 115 15.57 -6.04 -14.72
N ARG A 116 15.43 -5.15 -13.74
CA ARG A 116 14.30 -4.24 -13.66
C ARG A 116 14.56 -3.01 -14.52
N ASP A 117 13.71 -2.81 -15.51
CA ASP A 117 13.72 -1.63 -16.37
C ASP A 117 12.65 -0.66 -15.84
N PRO A 118 13.03 0.58 -15.46
CA PRO A 118 12.07 1.54 -14.96
C PRO A 118 11.07 1.94 -16.05
N ALA A 119 9.87 2.33 -15.65
CA ALA A 119 8.87 2.86 -16.55
C ALA A 119 9.44 3.96 -17.48
N THR A 120 9.61 3.65 -18.77
CA THR A 120 10.00 4.64 -19.76
C THR A 120 8.78 5.48 -20.13
N ARG A 121 8.84 6.78 -19.86
CA ARG A 121 7.84 7.79 -20.28
C ARG A 121 7.74 7.98 -21.80
N GLU A 122 8.29 7.08 -22.61
CA GLU A 122 8.34 7.22 -24.07
C GLU A 122 7.04 6.80 -24.78
N ALA A 123 6.08 6.21 -24.06
CA ALA A 123 4.76 5.89 -24.59
C ALA A 123 3.81 7.11 -24.69
N ASP A 124 4.27 8.32 -24.38
CA ASP A 124 3.47 9.55 -24.53
C ASP A 124 3.38 10.03 -25.99
N ASP A 125 4.23 9.53 -26.90
CA ASP A 125 4.28 9.96 -28.31
C ASP A 125 3.52 9.05 -29.31
N ALA A 126 3.03 7.89 -28.86
CA ALA A 126 2.29 6.97 -29.73
C ALA A 126 0.77 7.16 -29.61
N GLY A 127 0.28 8.35 -29.95
CA GLY A 127 -1.07 8.58 -30.50
C GLY A 127 -2.24 7.79 -29.89
N GLY A 128 -2.37 7.78 -28.55
CA GLY A 128 -3.55 7.23 -27.89
C GLY A 128 -4.79 8.05 -28.25
N ALA A 129 -5.55 7.60 -29.25
CA ALA A 129 -6.83 8.19 -29.60
C ALA A 129 -7.70 8.25 -28.33
N ALA A 130 -8.11 9.47 -27.94
CA ALA A 130 -8.98 9.67 -26.80
C ALA A 130 -10.21 8.75 -26.95
N PRO A 131 -10.54 7.95 -25.93
CA PRO A 131 -11.62 6.98 -26.04
C PRO A 131 -12.92 7.70 -26.40
N GLY A 132 -13.54 7.33 -27.53
CA GLY A 132 -14.80 7.91 -27.97
C GLY A 132 -15.92 7.71 -26.95
N PRO A 133 -16.98 8.53 -26.91
CA PRO A 133 -17.99 8.49 -25.86
C PRO A 133 -18.83 7.19 -25.78
N ASP A 134 -18.69 6.27 -26.74
CA ASP A 134 -19.52 5.06 -26.89
C ASP A 134 -18.94 3.76 -26.29
N ILE A 135 -17.90 3.85 -25.44
CA ILE A 135 -17.23 2.65 -24.93
C ILE A 135 -17.89 2.07 -23.67
N GLY A 136 -18.13 0.75 -23.68
CA GLY A 136 -18.63 -0.01 -22.54
C GLY A 136 -17.70 0.04 -21.31
N GLN A 137 -18.23 -0.29 -20.13
CA GLN A 137 -17.48 -0.21 -18.86
C GLN A 137 -16.23 -1.11 -18.87
N VAL A 138 -16.37 -2.37 -19.29
CA VAL A 138 -15.25 -3.34 -19.32
C VAL A 138 -14.13 -2.88 -20.24
N GLU A 139 -14.47 -2.30 -21.39
CA GLU A 139 -13.47 -1.84 -22.35
C GLU A 139 -12.73 -0.60 -21.82
N ARG A 140 -13.42 0.31 -21.12
CA ARG A 140 -12.77 1.42 -20.39
C ARG A 140 -11.81 0.90 -19.32
N ASP A 141 -12.22 -0.08 -18.53
CA ASP A 141 -11.37 -0.65 -17.48
C ASP A 141 -10.12 -1.32 -18.08
N LEU A 142 -10.28 -2.05 -19.19
CA LEU A 142 -9.16 -2.66 -19.92
C LEU A 142 -8.21 -1.62 -20.53
N LEU A 143 -8.73 -0.51 -21.05
CA LEU A 143 -7.93 0.59 -21.59
C LEU A 143 -7.12 1.29 -20.49
N VAL A 144 -7.74 1.57 -19.34
CA VAL A 144 -7.07 2.15 -18.18
C VAL A 144 -5.97 1.21 -17.69
N LEU A 145 -6.26 -0.08 -17.57
CA LEU A 145 -5.30 -1.09 -17.13
C LEU A 145 -4.13 -1.21 -18.11
N ALA A 146 -4.39 -1.21 -19.43
CA ALA A 146 -3.35 -1.26 -20.45
C ALA A 146 -2.43 -0.03 -20.40
N ALA A 147 -3.00 1.17 -20.16
CA ALA A 147 -2.23 2.38 -19.97
C ALA A 147 -1.36 2.32 -18.71
N ASP A 148 -1.88 1.76 -17.62
CA ASP A 148 -1.16 1.60 -16.35
C ASP A 148 0.03 0.64 -16.51
N PHE A 149 -0.15 -0.49 -17.22
CA PHE A 149 0.93 -1.41 -17.59
C PHE A 149 1.97 -0.80 -18.55
N ALA A 150 1.57 0.13 -19.42
CA ALA A 150 2.51 0.82 -20.29
C ALA A 150 3.43 1.77 -19.50
N GLN A 151 2.93 2.30 -18.39
CA GLN A 151 3.63 3.22 -17.49
C GLN A 151 4.23 2.54 -16.25
N SER A 152 4.16 1.21 -16.15
CA SER A 152 4.75 0.46 -15.05
C SER A 152 6.22 0.13 -15.32
N ASP A 153 6.94 -0.17 -14.24
CA ASP A 153 8.24 -0.83 -14.34
C ASP A 153 8.07 -2.18 -15.06
N LYS A 154 9.17 -2.67 -15.63
CA LYS A 154 9.20 -3.93 -16.39
C LYS A 154 10.33 -4.80 -15.86
N LEU A 155 10.14 -6.11 -15.90
CA LEU A 155 11.20 -7.09 -15.70
C LEU A 155 11.60 -7.66 -17.04
N THR A 156 12.89 -7.53 -17.37
CA THR A 156 13.48 -8.12 -18.56
C THR A 156 14.38 -9.28 -18.14
N ALA A 157 14.14 -10.45 -18.72
CA ALA A 157 14.93 -11.64 -18.49
C ALA A 157 15.61 -12.10 -19.80
N SER A 158 16.86 -12.54 -19.66
CA SER A 158 17.70 -13.10 -20.72
C SER A 158 18.17 -14.48 -20.30
N LEU A 159 17.74 -15.52 -21.01
CA LEU A 159 18.07 -16.91 -20.72
C LEU A 159 18.92 -17.48 -21.86
N ARG A 160 20.06 -18.09 -21.53
CA ARG A 160 20.99 -18.64 -22.53
C ARG A 160 20.83 -20.15 -22.67
N PHE A 161 20.47 -20.60 -23.87
CA PHE A 161 20.52 -22.02 -24.23
C PHE A 161 21.97 -22.50 -24.45
N ALA A 162 22.20 -23.80 -24.31
CA ALA A 162 23.51 -24.44 -24.47
C ALA A 162 24.13 -24.26 -25.87
N ASP A 163 23.29 -24.00 -26.88
CA ASP A 163 23.73 -23.65 -28.25
C ASP A 163 24.21 -22.20 -28.38
N GLY A 164 24.14 -21.42 -27.30
CA GLY A 164 24.57 -20.02 -27.25
C GLY A 164 23.48 -19.01 -27.58
N GLN A 165 22.29 -19.47 -27.97
CA GLN A 165 21.16 -18.61 -28.29
C GLN A 165 20.51 -18.05 -27.03
N TRP A 166 20.14 -16.76 -27.05
CA TRP A 166 19.48 -16.07 -25.95
C TRP A 166 17.99 -15.92 -26.22
N LEU A 167 17.18 -16.35 -25.26
CA LEU A 167 15.77 -16.02 -25.14
C LEU A 167 15.65 -14.77 -24.28
N ASN A 168 15.15 -13.69 -24.88
CA ASN A 168 14.95 -12.42 -24.22
C ASN A 168 13.45 -12.15 -24.13
N PHE A 169 12.95 -11.92 -22.93
CA PHE A 169 11.58 -11.51 -22.76
C PHE A 169 11.43 -10.42 -21.71
N THR A 170 10.46 -9.55 -21.94
CA THR A 170 10.12 -8.47 -21.02
C THR A 170 8.66 -8.62 -20.63
N GLU A 171 8.39 -8.52 -19.34
CA GLU A 171 7.04 -8.48 -18.78
C GLU A 171 6.84 -7.22 -17.94
N PRO A 172 5.64 -6.61 -18.00
CA PRO A 172 5.33 -5.49 -17.15
C PRO A 172 5.09 -5.98 -15.72
N ILE A 173 5.65 -5.26 -14.75
CA ILE A 173 5.38 -5.44 -13.32
C ILE A 173 3.94 -5.00 -13.08
N THR A 174 3.20 -5.77 -12.29
CA THR A 174 1.80 -5.44 -12.03
C THR A 174 1.71 -4.06 -11.37
N PRO A 175 1.02 -3.06 -11.96
CA PRO A 175 0.88 -1.77 -11.33
C PRO A 175 0.22 -1.95 -9.97
N VAL A 176 0.95 -1.58 -8.91
CA VAL A 176 0.36 -1.54 -7.58
C VAL A 176 -0.54 -0.32 -7.55
N GLY A 177 -1.86 -0.55 -7.66
CA GLY A 177 -2.84 0.53 -7.59
C GLY A 177 -2.55 1.43 -6.37
N PRO A 178 -2.59 2.77 -6.52
CA PRO A 178 -2.16 3.69 -5.48
C PRO A 178 -2.93 3.44 -4.17
N ILE A 179 -2.22 3.41 -3.04
CA ILE A 179 -2.83 3.33 -1.70
C ILE A 179 -3.89 4.41 -1.46
N LEU A 180 -3.72 5.56 -2.13
CA LEU A 180 -4.63 6.69 -2.16
C LEU A 180 -5.31 6.76 -3.53
N SER A 181 -6.08 5.74 -3.89
CA SER A 181 -7.08 5.88 -4.95
C SER A 181 -8.14 6.88 -4.50
N ILE A 182 -8.63 7.71 -5.43
CA ILE A 182 -9.74 8.64 -5.18
C ILE A 182 -10.95 7.89 -4.59
N ASP A 183 -11.14 6.64 -5.00
CA ASP A 183 -12.20 5.76 -4.50
C ASP A 183 -12.04 5.35 -3.03
N SER A 184 -10.81 5.33 -2.51
CA SER A 184 -10.50 4.97 -1.12
C SER A 184 -10.48 6.17 -0.18
N LEU A 185 -10.33 7.39 -0.71
CA LEU A 185 -10.39 8.65 0.06
C LEU A 185 -11.61 8.78 0.99
N PRO A 186 -12.86 8.49 0.56
CA PRO A 186 -14.02 8.62 1.44
C PRO A 186 -13.95 7.68 2.65
N LEU A 187 -13.41 6.47 2.49
CA LEU A 187 -13.25 5.53 3.59
C LEU A 187 -12.21 6.03 4.60
N TYR A 188 -11.06 6.52 4.12
CA TYR A 188 -10.05 7.11 5.00
C TYR A 188 -10.54 8.37 5.71
N ALA A 189 -11.29 9.23 5.01
CA ALA A 189 -11.90 10.41 5.60
C ALA A 189 -12.93 10.04 6.68
N LEU A 190 -13.72 8.98 6.47
CA LEU A 190 -14.65 8.45 7.46
C LEU A 190 -13.92 7.98 8.73
N ILE A 191 -12.85 7.19 8.58
CA ILE A 191 -12.06 6.68 9.71
C ILE A 191 -11.41 7.84 10.47
N ALA A 192 -10.78 8.78 9.77
CA ALA A 192 -10.19 9.96 10.38
C ALA A 192 -11.26 10.81 11.13
N GLY A 193 -12.43 10.98 10.52
CA GLY A 193 -13.57 11.66 11.15
C GLY A 193 -14.04 10.97 12.43
N LEU A 194 -14.18 9.65 12.42
CA LEU A 194 -14.56 8.87 13.60
C LEU A 194 -13.55 9.02 14.74
N VAL A 195 -12.26 9.01 14.43
CA VAL A 195 -11.18 9.20 15.41
C VAL A 195 -11.26 10.59 16.06
N VAL A 196 -11.50 11.64 15.28
CA VAL A 196 -11.68 13.00 15.80
C VAL A 196 -12.92 13.10 16.69
N ILE A 197 -14.05 12.54 16.26
CA ILE A 197 -15.31 12.54 17.03
C ILE A 197 -15.13 11.81 18.36
N MET A 198 -14.52 10.62 18.34
CA MET A 198 -14.26 9.83 19.55
C MET A 198 -13.31 10.54 20.52
N SER A 199 -12.29 11.23 20.00
CA SER A 199 -11.36 12.01 20.82
C SER A 199 -12.05 13.18 21.52
N ILE A 200 -12.89 13.93 20.79
CA ILE A 200 -13.69 15.04 21.35
C ILE A 200 -14.67 14.52 22.41
N TRP A 201 -15.34 13.39 22.13
CA TRP A 201 -16.29 12.78 23.06
C TRP A 201 -15.61 12.31 24.36
N SER A 202 -14.47 11.63 24.25
CA SER A 202 -13.68 11.14 25.39
C SER A 202 -13.22 12.28 26.30
N LEU A 203 -12.70 13.37 25.73
CA LEU A 203 -12.26 14.52 26.53
C LEU A 203 -13.43 15.23 27.22
N ARG A 204 -14.56 15.43 26.53
CA ARG A 204 -15.76 16.01 27.14
C ARG A 204 -16.20 15.19 28.35
N ARG A 205 -16.07 13.88 28.29
CA ARG A 205 -16.37 12.98 29.41
C ARG A 205 -15.39 13.15 30.57
N LEU A 206 -14.09 13.25 30.30
CA LEU A 206 -13.04 13.39 31.32
C LEU A 206 -13.02 14.76 32.02
N THR A 207 -13.38 15.82 31.30
CA THR A 207 -13.31 17.21 31.80
C THR A 207 -14.60 17.69 32.47
N ALA A 208 -15.72 16.99 32.25
CA ALA A 208 -17.00 17.27 32.90
C ALA A 208 -16.95 17.30 34.44
N PRO A 209 -16.35 16.32 35.16
CA PRO A 209 -16.32 16.33 36.63
C PRO A 209 -15.48 17.47 37.21
N TYR A 210 -14.39 17.87 36.55
CA TYR A 210 -13.51 18.96 37.02
C TYR A 210 -14.23 20.31 37.04
N ARG A 211 -14.98 20.63 35.98
CA ARG A 211 -15.80 21.86 35.95
C ARG A 211 -16.87 21.84 37.05
N MET A 212 -17.43 20.68 37.35
CA MET A 212 -18.41 20.55 38.42
C MET A 212 -17.78 20.79 39.81
N MET A 213 -16.58 20.28 40.05
CA MET A 213 -15.85 20.49 41.31
C MET A 213 -15.45 21.96 41.49
N GLU A 214 -14.91 22.60 40.47
CA GLU A 214 -14.54 24.03 40.52
C GLU A 214 -15.76 24.90 40.84
N THR A 215 -16.89 24.64 40.18
CA THR A 215 -18.14 25.38 40.44
C THR A 215 -18.69 25.11 41.84
N ALA A 216 -18.59 23.86 42.32
CA ALA A 216 -19.09 23.48 43.64
C ALA A 216 -18.25 24.07 44.77
N VAL A 217 -16.92 24.07 44.63
CA VAL A 217 -15.99 24.65 45.62
C VAL A 217 -16.16 26.16 45.71
N ASN A 218 -16.24 26.87 44.57
CA ASN A 218 -16.51 28.32 44.58
C ASN A 218 -17.87 28.65 45.22
N ARG A 219 -18.88 27.80 45.04
CA ARG A 219 -20.21 28.00 45.63
C ARG A 219 -20.22 27.76 47.14
N ILE A 220 -19.49 26.75 47.62
CA ILE A 220 -19.30 26.47 49.06
C ILE A 220 -18.54 27.60 49.74
N GLY A 221 -17.51 28.13 49.08
CA GLY A 221 -16.71 29.25 49.60
C GLY A 221 -17.50 30.55 49.73
N ASN A 222 -18.48 30.80 48.85
CA ASN A 222 -19.25 32.04 48.84
C ASN A 222 -20.56 31.98 49.65
N ASP A 223 -21.27 30.84 49.66
CA ASP A 223 -22.51 30.68 50.44
C ASP A 223 -22.71 29.22 50.87
N LEU A 224 -22.41 28.96 52.14
CA LEU A 224 -22.49 27.65 52.77
C LEU A 224 -23.93 27.10 52.86
N LYS A 225 -24.97 27.93 52.69
CA LYS A 225 -26.39 27.50 52.66
C LYS A 225 -26.91 27.14 51.26
N SER A 226 -26.05 27.16 50.23
CA SER A 226 -26.42 26.80 48.85
C SER A 226 -27.04 25.39 48.70
N PRO A 227 -28.04 25.17 47.82
CA PRO A 227 -28.61 23.84 47.60
C PRO A 227 -27.55 22.78 47.23
N PRO A 228 -27.75 21.49 47.62
CA PRO A 228 -26.82 20.41 47.31
C PRO A 228 -26.53 20.31 45.80
N VAL A 229 -25.32 19.86 45.45
CA VAL A 229 -24.94 19.65 44.05
C VAL A 229 -25.74 18.46 43.51
N THR A 230 -26.46 18.65 42.40
CA THR A 230 -27.27 17.61 41.75
C THR A 230 -26.40 16.43 41.32
N GLU A 231 -26.76 15.22 41.73
CA GLU A 231 -26.05 13.97 41.39
C GLU A 231 -26.43 13.46 39.98
N SER A 232 -26.32 14.31 38.94
CA SER A 232 -26.59 13.92 37.56
C SER A 232 -25.30 13.67 36.77
N GLY A 233 -25.28 12.61 35.95
CA GLY A 233 -24.15 12.32 35.05
C GLY A 233 -23.49 10.94 35.25
N SER A 234 -22.23 10.83 34.84
CA SER A 234 -21.45 9.58 34.86
C SER A 234 -21.23 9.03 36.27
N ARG A 235 -20.74 7.78 36.39
CA ARG A 235 -20.46 7.16 37.69
C ARG A 235 -19.46 7.99 38.51
N GLU A 236 -18.48 8.57 37.84
CA GLU A 236 -17.42 9.40 38.39
C GLU A 236 -17.97 10.77 38.84
N VAL A 237 -18.82 11.41 38.01
CA VAL A 237 -19.48 12.68 38.34
C VAL A 237 -20.40 12.50 39.56
N ARG A 238 -21.19 11.42 39.61
CA ARG A 238 -22.03 11.10 40.77
C ARG A 238 -21.20 10.84 42.03
N ALA A 239 -20.06 10.16 41.92
CA ALA A 239 -19.18 9.91 43.06
C ALA A 239 -18.59 11.23 43.62
N ALA A 240 -18.17 12.15 42.75
CA ALA A 240 -17.68 13.47 43.15
C ALA A 240 -18.79 14.34 43.77
N ALA A 241 -19.99 14.37 43.18
CA ALA A 241 -21.15 15.08 43.73
C ALA A 241 -21.48 14.59 45.14
N ARG A 242 -21.50 13.26 45.35
CA ARG A 242 -21.72 12.66 46.68
C ARG A 242 -20.66 13.07 47.70
N ALA A 243 -19.39 13.05 47.32
CA ALA A 243 -18.30 13.46 48.22
C ALA A 243 -18.40 14.94 48.61
N ILE A 244 -18.73 15.81 47.66
CA ILE A 244 -18.93 17.25 47.92
C ILE A 244 -20.15 17.48 48.82
N ASN A 245 -21.28 16.83 48.54
CA ASN A 245 -22.48 16.92 49.38
C ASN A 245 -22.22 16.41 50.80
N ALA A 246 -21.43 15.35 50.97
CA ALA A 246 -21.02 14.83 52.27
C ALA A 246 -20.14 15.84 53.05
N MET A 247 -19.21 16.51 52.37
CA MET A 247 -18.40 17.57 52.95
C MET A 247 -19.25 18.78 53.35
N GLN A 248 -20.16 19.24 52.47
CA GLN A 248 -21.11 20.32 52.78
C GLN A 248 -21.97 20.02 54.02
N LYS A 249 -22.44 18.76 54.15
CA LYS A 249 -23.23 18.34 55.32
C LYS A 249 -22.43 18.47 56.62
N ARG A 250 -21.16 18.05 56.61
CA ARG A 250 -20.27 18.12 57.78
C ARG A 250 -19.91 19.56 58.18
N LEU A 251 -19.85 20.50 57.24
CA LEU A 251 -19.57 21.91 57.54
C LEU A 251 -20.81 22.69 58.03
N ARG A 252 -22.02 22.15 57.85
CA ARG A 252 -23.27 22.76 58.32
C ARG A 252 -23.69 22.32 59.72
N GLU A 253 -23.21 21.15 60.14
CA GLU A 253 -23.26 20.67 61.52
C GLU A 253 -22.19 21.40 62.36
#